data_AF-A0A381Y5Y3-F1
#
_entry.id   AF-A0A381Y5Y3-F1
#
_cell.length_a   1.000
_cell.length_b   1.000
_cell.length_c   1.000
_cell.angle_alpha   90.00
_cell.angle_beta   90.00
_cell.angle_gamma   90.00
#
_symmetry.space_group_name_H-M   'P 1'
#
loop_
_entity.id
_entity.type
_entity.pdbx_description
1 polymer ?
#
loop_
_entity_poly.entity_id
_entity_poly.type
_entity_poly.pdbx_seq_one_letter_code
_entity_poly.pdbx_strand_id
1 'polypeptide(L)' 'MIPISCVLLAGGKSSRLGRDKQKEIVGGMRVVDREISVLTQLSDDIVMVGDTL' A
#
# COMPACT_ATOMS: atom_id res chain seq x y z
N MET A 1 -3.58 -11.09 23.08
CA MET A 1 -3.57 -10.08 22.01
C MET A 1 -4.48 -10.58 20.90
N ILE A 2 -5.36 -9.74 20.36
CA ILE A 2 -6.26 -10.16 19.27
C ILE A 2 -5.46 -10.06 17.95
N PRO A 3 -5.42 -11.10 17.11
CA PRO A 3 -4.72 -11.03 15.82
C PRO A 3 -5.39 -9.98 14.93
N ILE A 4 -4.56 -9.15 14.30
CA ILE A 4 -4.99 -8.10 13.37
C ILE A 4 -4.57 -8.53 11.97
N SER A 5 -5.48 -8.53 10.99
CA SER A 5 -5.11 -8.64 9.58
C SER A 5 -5.16 -7.25 8.95
N CYS A 6 -4.12 -6.87 8.23
CA CYS A 6 -4.02 -5.57 7.57
C CYS A 6 -4.35 -5.72 6.09
N VAL A 7 -5.26 -4.87 5.58
CA VAL A 7 -5.60 -4.81 4.16
C VAL A 7 -5.18 -3.46 3.60
N LEU A 8 -4.23 -3.46 2.65
CA LEU A 8 -3.79 -2.26 1.95
C LEU A 8 -4.50 -2.14 0.60
N LEU A 9 -5.33 -1.13 0.44
CA LEU A 9 -6.04 -0.84 -0.82
C LEU A 9 -5.13 -0.05 -1.76
N ALA A 10 -4.51 -0.77 -2.68
CA ALA A 10 -3.52 -0.29 -3.65
C ALA A 10 -4.06 -0.18 -5.08
N GLY A 11 -5.31 -0.56 -5.33
CA GLY A 11 -5.97 -0.46 -6.64
C GLY A 11 -6.61 0.91 -6.93
N GLY A 12 -7.09 1.07 -8.17
CA GLY A 12 -7.81 2.23 -8.66
C GLY A 12 -7.43 2.61 -10.08
N LYS A 13 -8.37 3.19 -10.82
CA LYS A 13 -8.27 3.54 -12.26
C LYS A 13 -7.12 4.49 -12.66
N SER A 14 -6.33 4.98 -11.70
CA SER A 14 -5.26 5.95 -11.93
C SER A 14 -5.72 7.25 -12.64
N SER A 15 -7.01 7.56 -12.68
CA SER A 15 -7.58 8.68 -13.47
C SER A 15 -7.15 10.06 -13.00
N ARG A 16 -6.74 10.20 -11.73
CA ARG A 16 -6.28 11.47 -11.16
C ARG A 16 -4.80 11.74 -11.40
N LEU A 17 -3.95 10.73 -11.21
CA LEU A 17 -2.50 10.88 -11.31
C LEU A 17 -1.96 10.47 -12.70
N GLY A 18 -2.75 9.72 -13.47
CA GLY A 18 -2.39 9.17 -14.78
C GLY A 18 -1.42 7.99 -14.72
N ARG A 19 -1.00 7.58 -13.52
CA ARG A 19 -0.01 6.52 -13.29
C ARG A 19 -0.20 5.89 -11.92
N ASP A 20 0.46 4.76 -11.72
CA ASP A 20 0.41 3.97 -10.50
C ASP A 20 0.99 4.75 -9.32
N LYS A 21 0.10 5.29 -8.48
CA LYS A 21 0.44 6.05 -7.28
C LYS A 21 1.36 5.28 -6.34
N GLN A 22 1.24 3.96 -6.28
CA GLN A 22 1.99 3.15 -5.33
C GLN A 22 3.49 3.07 -5.65
N LYS A 23 3.83 3.27 -6.94
CA LYS A 23 5.22 3.32 -7.42
C LYS A 23 5.85 4.71 -7.29
N GLU A 24 5.06 5.74 -7.02
CA GLU A 24 5.58 7.10 -6.91
C GLU A 24 6.54 7.26 -5.74
N ILE A 25 7.59 8.04 -5.95
CA ILE A 25 8.59 8.34 -4.94
C ILE A 25 8.27 9.70 -4.31
N VAL A 26 8.05 9.72 -3.00
CA VAL A 26 7.81 10.95 -2.23
C VAL A 26 8.81 11.00 -1.08
N GLY A 27 9.72 11.98 -1.10
CA GLY A 27 10.78 12.05 -0.09
C GLY A 27 11.73 10.86 -0.13
N GLY A 28 12.08 10.37 -1.33
CA GLY A 28 13.06 9.30 -1.54
C GLY A 28 12.56 7.87 -1.28
N MET A 29 11.29 7.67 -0.92
CA MET A 29 10.69 6.37 -0.67
C MET A 29 9.43 6.18 -1.52
N ARG A 30 9.17 4.96 -2.00
CA ARG A 30 7.90 4.67 -2.68
C ARG A 30 6.74 4.79 -1.70
N VAL A 31 5.60 5.26 -2.17
CA VAL A 31 4.39 5.39 -1.35
C VAL A 31 4.03 4.05 -0.69
N VAL A 32 4.09 2.95 -1.44
CA VAL A 32 3.76 1.61 -0.93
C VAL A 32 4.70 1.13 0.18
N ASP A 33 6.01 1.41 0.08
CA ASP A 33 6.99 1.01 1.10
C ASP A 33 6.73 1.75 2.41
N ARG A 34 6.32 3.02 2.31
CA ARG A 34 5.93 3.82 3.47
C ARG A 34 4.68 3.25 4.14
N GLU A 35 3.66 2.88 3.36
CA GLU A 35 2.42 2.28 3.87
C GLU A 35 2.70 0.94 4.59
N ILE A 36 3.50 0.06 3.98
CA ILE A 36 3.90 -1.23 4.59
C ILE A 36 4.68 -1.01 5.89
N SER A 37 5.59 -0.03 5.95
CA SER A 37 6.37 0.26 7.16
C SER A 37 5.53 0.67 8.37
N VAL A 38 4.32 1.20 8.14
CA VAL A 38 3.36 1.53 9.19
C VAL A 38 2.53 0.29 9.56
N LEU A 39 2.05 -0.47 8.57
CA LEU A 39 1.22 -1.65 8.81
C LEU A 39 1.97 -2.77 9.54
N THR A 40 3.26 -2.93 9.27
CA THR A 40 4.14 -3.89 9.97
C THR A 40 4.30 -3.61 11.48
N GLN A 41 3.92 -2.42 11.95
CA GLN A 41 3.86 -2.14 13.40
C GLN A 41 2.62 -2.76 14.07
N LEU A 42 1.63 -3.20 13.27
CA LEU A 42 0.35 -3.75 13.74
C LEU A 42 0.21 -5.25 13.47
N SER A 43 0.73 -5.72 12.33
CA SER A 43 0.65 -7.13 11.92
C SER A 43 1.69 -7.48 10.86
N ASP A 44 2.15 -8.74 10.91
CA ASP A 44 2.91 -9.36 9.83
C ASP A 44 2.00 -9.93 8.72
N ASP A 45 0.69 -10.06 8.97
CA ASP A 45 -0.33 -10.49 8.01
C ASP A 45 -0.88 -9.27 7.25
N ILE A 46 -0.23 -8.95 6.13
CA ILE A 46 -0.57 -7.81 5.28
C ILE A 46 -0.97 -8.30 3.89
N VAL A 47 -2.24 -8.06 3.52
CA VAL A 47 -2.77 -8.34 2.20
C VAL A 47 -2.88 -7.03 1.42
N MET A 48 -2.20 -6.95 0.28
CA MET A 48 -2.34 -5.81 -0.64
C MET A 48 -3.34 -6.15 -1.73
N VAL A 49 -4.35 -5.29 -1.90
CA VAL A 49 -5.37 -5.42 -2.95
C VAL A 49 -5.10 -4.37 -4.03
N GLY A 50 -4.60 -4.81 -5.17
CA GLY A 50 -4.33 -3.99 -6.34
C GLY A 50 -5.19 -4.39 -7.54
N ASP A 51 -5.11 -3.59 -8.60
CA ASP A 51 -5.68 -3.96 -9.90
C ASP A 51 -4.77 -5.00 -10.59
N THR A 52 -5.38 -5.88 -11.39
CA THR A 52 -4.76 -7.12 -11.87
C THR A 52 -3.78 -6.98 -13.05
N LEU A 53 -3.33 -5.76 -13.40
CA LEU A 53 -2.92 -5.30 -14.75
C LEU A 53 -4.10 -4.80 -15.58
#